data_AF-A0A392UU47-F1
#
_entry.id   AF-A0A392UU47-F1
#
_cell.length_a   1.000
_cell.length_b   1.000
_cell.length_c   1.000
_cell.angle_alpha   90.00
_cell.angle_beta   90.00
_cell.angle_gamma   90.00
#
_symmetry.space_group_name_H-M   'P 1'
#
loop_
_entity.id
_entity.type
_entity.pdbx_description
1 polymer ?
#
loop_
_entity_poly.entity_id
_entity_poly.type
_entity_poly.pdbx_seq_one_letter_code
_entity_poly.pdbx_strand_id
1 'polypeptide(L)' 'MCDYKPSMIAASAVYCARVVLGMYPFWNNYLNMSTGYSEEMMWPCVNVMMELCNEACRDGSMEVFKKF' A
#
# COMPACT_ATOMS: atom_id res chain seq x y z
N MET A 1 -2.57 14.80 -10.15
CA MET A 1 -2.01 13.60 -10.83
C MET A 1 -1.26 12.82 -9.76
N CYS A 2 -1.34 11.49 -9.72
CA CYS A 2 -0.54 10.72 -8.76
C CYS A 2 0.86 10.56 -9.36
N ASP A 3 1.90 11.03 -8.68
CA ASP A 3 3.28 11.08 -9.21
C ASP A 3 4.04 9.75 -9.05
N TYR A 4 3.38 8.71 -8.56
CA TYR A 4 3.95 7.37 -8.40
C TYR A 4 3.78 6.52 -9.67
N LYS A 5 4.81 5.73 -10.00
CA LYS A 5 4.70 4.71 -11.05
C LYS A 5 3.62 3.69 -10.66
N PRO A 6 2.82 3.16 -11.61
CA PRO A 6 1.82 2.14 -11.30
C PRO A 6 2.39 0.91 -10.56
N SER A 7 3.62 0.51 -10.89
CA SER A 7 4.33 -0.57 -10.19
C SER A 7 4.60 -0.28 -8.72
N MET A 8 4.91 0.98 -8.37
CA MET A 8 5.11 1.40 -6.98
C MET A 8 3.79 1.42 -6.23
N ILE A 9 2.71 1.93 -6.83
CA ILE A 9 1.37 1.91 -6.23
C ILE A 9 0.94 0.47 -5.92
N ALA A 10 1.15 -0.46 -6.86
CA ALA A 10 0.82 -1.86 -6.66
C ALA A 10 1.64 -2.50 -5.53
N ALA A 11 2.96 -2.24 -5.48
CA ALA A 11 3.83 -2.76 -4.44
C ALA A 11 3.47 -2.20 -3.05
N SER A 12 3.18 -0.89 -2.96
CA SER A 12 2.70 -0.24 -1.73
C SER A 12 1.34 -0.78 -1.27
N ALA A 13 0.42 -1.09 -2.19
CA ALA A 13 -0.87 -1.71 -1.85
C ALA A 13 -0.68 -3.11 -1.24
N VAL A 14 0.22 -3.92 -1.82
CA VAL A 14 0.58 -5.23 -1.26
C VAL A 14 1.18 -5.08 0.14
N TYR A 15 2.07 -4.10 0.34
CA TYR A 15 2.63 -3.80 1.65
C TYR A 15 1.54 -3.44 2.67
N CYS A 16 0.65 -2.50 2.34
CA CYS A 16 -0.44 -2.07 3.22
C CYS A 16 -1.36 -3.25 3.59
N ALA A 17 -1.72 -4.09 2.62
CA ALA A 17 -2.54 -5.27 2.87
C ALA A 17 -1.85 -6.25 3.84
N ARG A 18 -0.55 -6.47 3.69
CA ARG A 18 0.23 -7.33 4.60
C ARG A 18 0.31 -6.75 6.01
N VAL A 19 0.40 -5.43 6.16
CA VAL A 19 0.32 -4.75 7.47
C VAL A 19 -1.04 -5.00 8.12
N VAL A 20 -2.14 -4.79 7.40
CA VAL A 20 -3.51 -5.03 7.90
C VAL A 20 -3.70 -6.50 8.31
N LEU A 21 -3.11 -7.44 7.57
CA LEU A 21 -3.17 -8.87 7.87
C LEU A 21 -2.16 -9.34 8.94
N GLY A 22 -1.30 -8.45 9.46
CA GLY A 22 -0.27 -8.83 10.44
C GLY A 22 0.79 -9.81 9.90
N MET A 23 1.07 -9.78 8.60
CA MET A 23 1.97 -10.74 7.94
C MET A 23 3.43 -10.30 8.00
N TYR A 24 4.19 -10.83 8.96
CA TYR A 24 5.62 -10.52 9.12
C TYR A 24 6.55 -11.43 8.29
N PRO A 25 7.67 -10.89 7.78
CA PRO A 25 7.96 -9.46 7.65
C PRO A 25 7.01 -8.81 6.63
N PHE A 26 6.63 -7.55 6.86
CA PHE A 26 5.67 -6.83 6.02
C PHE A 26 6.17 -6.68 4.59
N TRP A 27 7.46 -6.40 4.42
CA TRP A 27 8.16 -6.53 3.15
C TRP A 27 9.26 -7.59 3.26
N ASN A 28 9.13 -8.68 2.52
CA ASN A 28 10.09 -9.77 2.58
C ASN A 28 11.12 -9.71 1.44
N ASN A 29 12.21 -10.48 1.57
CA ASN A 29 13.29 -10.48 0.59
C ASN A 29 12.79 -10.89 -0.82
N TYR A 30 11.85 -11.84 -0.91
CA TYR A 30 11.27 -12.27 -2.19
C TYR A 30 10.55 -11.11 -2.91
N LEU A 31 9.76 -10.31 -2.19
CA LEU A 31 9.07 -9.14 -2.73
C LEU A 31 10.07 -8.07 -3.19
N ASN A 32 11.14 -7.86 -2.41
CA ASN A 32 12.22 -6.96 -2.81
C ASN A 32 12.90 -7.43 -4.11
N MET A 33 13.34 -8.69 -4.18
CA MET A 33 14.03 -9.24 -5.37
C MET A 33 13.15 -9.26 -6.63
N SER A 34 11.85 -9.59 -6.50
CA SER A 34 10.95 -9.70 -7.65
C SER A 34 10.48 -8.35 -8.19
N THR A 35 10.33 -7.34 -7.32
CA THR A 35 9.86 -6.00 -7.72
C THR A 35 10.99 -5.00 -7.94
N GLY A 36 12.16 -5.23 -7.33
CA GLY A 36 13.27 -4.30 -7.26
C GLY A 36 13.07 -3.13 -6.28
N TYR A 37 12.00 -3.15 -5.48
CA TYR A 37 11.72 -2.10 -4.50
C TYR A 37 12.13 -2.53 -3.08
N SER A 38 12.89 -1.66 -2.40
CA SER A 38 13.06 -1.76 -0.96
C SER A 38 11.85 -1.14 -0.24
N GLU A 39 11.66 -1.52 1.02
CA GLU A 39 10.62 -0.94 1.88
C GLU A 39 10.76 0.59 1.97
N GLU A 40 11.98 1.09 2.11
CA GLU A 40 12.30 2.52 2.16
C GLU A 40 11.89 3.27 0.88
N MET A 41 12.10 2.67 -0.30
CA MET A 41 11.74 3.29 -1.58
C MET A 41 10.22 3.49 -1.73
N MET A 42 9.42 2.60 -1.13
CA MET A 42 7.97 2.63 -1.25
C MET A 42 7.28 3.39 -0.11
N TRP A 43 8.01 3.66 0.97
CA TRP A 43 7.48 4.27 2.20
C TRP A 43 6.64 5.54 1.95
N PRO A 44 7.05 6.49 1.07
CA PRO A 44 6.23 7.66 0.78
C PRO A 44 4.85 7.30 0.19
N CYS A 45 4.79 6.34 -0.72
CA CYS A 45 3.54 5.90 -1.34
C CYS A 45 2.68 5.09 -0.35
N VAL A 46 3.31 4.25 0.47
CA VAL A 46 2.66 3.49 1.56
C VAL A 46 1.97 4.43 2.55
N ASN A 47 2.65 5.50 3.00
CA ASN A 47 2.06 6.46 3.94
C ASN A 47 0.83 7.16 3.36
N VAL A 48 0.94 7.68 2.14
CA VAL A 48 -0.19 8.33 1.47
C VAL A 48 -1.37 7.35 1.33
N MET A 49 -1.10 6.10 0.98
CA MET A 49 -2.15 5.10 0.84
C MET A 49 -2.84 4.77 2.17
N MET A 50 -2.09 4.63 3.27
CA MET A 50 -2.67 4.42 4.60
C MET A 50 -3.47 5.62 5.09
N GLU A 51 -3.00 6.84 4.83
CA GLU A 51 -3.74 8.08 5.14
C GLU A 51 -5.07 8.12 4.39
N LEU A 52 -5.07 7.88 3.08
CA LEU A 52 -6.27 7.82 2.27
C LEU A 52 -7.24 6.72 2.72
N CYS A 53 -6.74 5.54 3.08
CA CYS A 53 -7.60 4.49 3.65
C CYS A 53 -8.26 4.93 4.95
N ASN A 54 -7.51 5.59 5.85
CA ASN A 54 -8.06 6.10 7.10
C ASN A 54 -9.08 7.22 6.88
N GLU A 55 -8.82 8.13 5.94
CA GLU A 55 -9.74 9.21 5.57
C GLU A 55 -11.02 8.65 4.97
N ALA A 56 -10.92 7.73 4.00
CA ALA A 56 -12.06 7.03 3.41
C ALA A 56 -12.91 6.28 4.45
N CYS A 57 -12.25 5.77 5.51
CA CYS A 57 -12.96 5.14 6.61
C CYS A 57 -13.73 6.14 7.49
N ARG A 58 -13.22 7.37 7.62
CA ARG A 58 -13.80 8.41 8.47
C ARG A 58 -14.92 9.18 7.79
N ASP A 59 -14.74 9.52 6.52
CA ASP A 59 -15.68 10.34 5.75
C ASP A 59 -16.85 9.53 5.17
N GLY A 60 -16.75 8.19 5.21
CA GLY A 60 -17.76 7.29 4.68
C GLY A 60 -17.73 7.15 3.15
N SER A 61 -16.69 7.68 2.48
CA SER A 61 -16.42 7.57 1.03
C SER A 61 -15.93 6.17 0.65
N MET A 62 -16.60 5.15 1.19
CA MET A 62 -16.26 3.74 1.07
C MET A 62 -16.86 3.07 -0.18
N GLU A 63 -17.24 3.82 -1.21
CA GLU A 63 -17.93 3.24 -2.39
C GLU A 63 -17.13 2.12 -3.06
N VAL A 64 -15.81 2.26 -3.12
CA VAL A 64 -14.93 1.19 -3.61
C VAL A 64 -14.91 0.01 -2.64
N PHE A 65 -14.83 0.25 -1.32
CA PHE A 65 -14.86 -0.81 -0.31
C PHE A 65 -16.19 -1.57 -0.33
N LYS A 66 -17.34 -0.90 -0.49
CA LYS A 66 -18.67 -1.53 -0.57
C LYS A 66 -18.80 -2.54 -1.72
N LYS A 67 -17.94 -2.44 -2.73
CA LYS A 67 -17.91 -3.37 -3.87
C LYS A 67 -17.23 -4.70 -3.53
N PHE A 68 -16.31 -4.72 -2.57
CA PHE A 68 -15.48 -5.89 -2.21
C PHE A 68 -15.95 -6.52 -0.90
#